data_AF-H2APB5-F1
#
_entry.id   AF-H2APB5-F1
#
_cell.length_a   1.000
_cell.length_b   1.000
_cell.length_c   1.000
_cell.angle_alpha   90.00
_cell.angle_beta   90.00
_cell.angle_gamma   90.00
#
_symmetry.space_group_name_H-M   'P 1'
#
loop_
_entity.id
_entity.type
_entity.pdbx_description
1 polymer ?
#
loop_
_entity_poly.entity_id
_entity_poly.type
_entity_poly.pdbx_seq_one_letter_code
_entity_poly.pdbx_strand_id
1 'polypeptide(L)'
;MRRPPRSLEEWLYYKLINSVEFNRFVTRIHHKINGIKDTPQFNAKPQISPLLYKPSKFQKINAFRILFWDELKGTLGFKRTANKFFKD
;
A
#
# COMPACT_ATOMS: atom_id res chain seq x y z
N MET A 1 2.62 -2.91 33.15
CA MET A 1 3.88 -2.33 32.59
C MET A 1 4.74 -3.48 32.10
N ARG A 2 5.02 -3.57 30.79
CA ARG A 2 5.89 -4.64 30.24
C ARG A 2 7.35 -4.30 30.56
N ARG A 3 8.13 -5.32 30.94
CA ARG A 3 9.56 -5.18 31.24
C ARG A 3 10.31 -4.67 30.00
N PRO A 4 11.37 -3.86 30.16
CA PRO A 4 12.20 -3.44 29.04
C PRO A 4 12.83 -4.68 28.35
N PRO A 5 12.92 -4.70 27.01
CA PRO A 5 13.40 -5.85 26.25
C PRO A 5 14.86 -6.15 26.58
N ARG A 6 15.20 -7.43 26.72
CA ARG A 6 16.56 -7.89 27.05
C ARG A 6 17.42 -8.10 25.81
N SER A 7 16.82 -8.25 24.62
CA SER A 7 17.52 -8.45 23.34
C SER A 7 16.80 -7.78 22.16
N LEU A 8 17.51 -7.63 21.02
CA LEU A 8 16.93 -7.12 19.77
C LEU A 8 15.81 -8.02 19.24
N GLU A 9 15.94 -9.34 19.39
CA GLU A 9 14.88 -10.28 19.02
C GLU A 9 13.63 -10.06 19.85
N GLU A 10 13.77 -9.87 21.17
CA GLU A 10 12.64 -9.61 22.06
C GLU A 10 11.97 -8.27 21.73
N TRP A 11 12.77 -7.25 21.36
CA TRP A 11 12.25 -5.97 20.88
C TRP A 11 11.49 -6.11 19.57
N LEU A 12 12.03 -6.84 18.59
CA LEU A 12 11.36 -7.12 17.33
C LEU A 12 10.07 -7.91 17.54
N TYR A 13 10.11 -8.91 18.43
CA TYR A 13 8.93 -9.68 18.82
C TYR A 13 7.85 -8.79 19.42
N TYR A 14 8.19 -7.91 20.37
CA TYR A 14 7.24 -6.95 20.92
C TYR A 14 6.71 -5.99 19.86
N LYS A 15 7.55 -5.54 18.94
CA LYS A 15 7.15 -4.66 17.84
C LYS A 15 6.18 -5.37 16.88
N LEU A 16 6.41 -6.65 16.61
CA LEU A 16 5.59 -7.48 15.75
C LEU A 16 4.21 -7.73 16.39
N ILE A 17 4.18 -8.15 17.66
CA ILE A 17 2.94 -8.52 18.34
C ILE A 17 2.06 -7.31 18.68
N ASN A 18 2.66 -6.14 18.87
CA ASN A 18 1.92 -4.89 19.08
C ASN A 18 1.42 -4.28 17.76
N SER A 19 1.86 -4.76 16.60
CA SER A 19 1.43 -4.23 15.31
C SER A 19 0.04 -4.76 14.95
N VAL A 20 -0.93 -3.85 14.85
CA VAL A 20 -2.31 -4.16 14.44
C VAL A 20 -2.35 -4.82 13.05
N GLU A 21 -1.52 -4.35 12.13
CA GLU A 21 -1.46 -4.86 10.76
C GLU A 21 -0.87 -6.27 10.71
N PHE A 22 0.15 -6.56 11.52
CA PHE A 22 0.71 -7.91 11.62
C PHE A 22 -0.31 -8.90 12.19
N ASN A 23 -1.04 -8.51 13.24
CA ASN A 23 -2.10 -9.35 13.81
C ASN A 23 -3.20 -9.63 12.77
N ARG A 24 -3.65 -8.61 12.02
CA ARG A 24 -4.61 -8.78 10.92
C ARG A 24 -4.12 -9.74 9.84
N PHE A 25 -2.83 -9.69 9.51
CA PHE A 25 -2.22 -10.59 8.54
C PHE A 25 -2.22 -12.05 9.02
N VAL A 26 -1.79 -12.30 10.26
CA VAL A 26 -1.83 -13.63 10.87
C VAL A 26 -3.26 -14.17 10.93
N THR A 27 -4.23 -13.33 11.33
CA THR A 27 -5.65 -13.70 11.34
C THR A 27 -6.15 -14.10 9.96
N ARG A 28 -5.81 -13.34 8.90
CA ARG A 28 -6.17 -13.70 7.51
C ARG A 28 -5.57 -15.04 7.07
N ILE A 29 -4.32 -15.32 7.42
CA ILE A 29 -3.68 -16.60 7.10
C ILE A 29 -4.38 -17.73 7.84
N HIS A 30 -4.60 -17.57 9.14
CA HIS A 30 -5.30 -18.53 9.98
C HIS A 30 -6.69 -18.84 9.41
N HIS A 31 -7.46 -17.81 9.05
CA HIS A 31 -8.78 -17.97 8.45
C HIS A 31 -8.73 -18.63 7.06
N LYS A 32 -7.72 -18.31 6.26
CA LYS A 32 -7.51 -18.95 4.95
C LYS A 32 -7.22 -20.44 5.08
N ILE A 33 -6.38 -20.84 6.03
CA ILE A 33 -6.04 -22.25 6.28
C ILE A 33 -7.25 -23.00 6.84
N ASN A 34 -7.98 -22.38 7.76
CA ASN A 34 -9.15 -22.99 8.41
C ASN A 34 -10.47 -22.83 7.63
N GLY A 35 -10.43 -22.25 6.43
CA GLY A 35 -11.62 -22.05 5.59
C GLY A 35 -12.68 -21.13 6.20
N ILE A 36 -12.33 -20.32 7.20
CA ILE A 36 -13.24 -19.37 7.84
C ILE A 36 -13.43 -18.20 6.88
N LYS A 37 -14.64 -18.06 6.34
CA LYS A 37 -14.97 -16.94 5.44
C LYS A 37 -15.14 -15.67 6.27
N ASP A 38 -14.12 -14.83 6.29
CA ASP A 38 -14.21 -13.45 6.77
C ASP A 38 -15.10 -12.63 5.83
N THR A 39 -16.40 -12.64 6.06
CA THR A 39 -17.33 -11.77 5.34
C THR A 39 -18.14 -10.91 6.31
N PRO A 40 -17.88 -9.61 6.38
CA PRO A 40 -18.94 -8.65 6.19
C PRO A 40 -19.15 -8.54 4.68
N GLN A 41 -20.28 -9.04 4.18
CA GLN A 41 -20.71 -8.88 2.80
C GLN A 41 -21.01 -7.40 2.51
N PHE A 42 -20.00 -6.58 2.27
CA PHE A 42 -20.18 -5.27 1.62
C PHE A 42 -19.71 -5.36 0.18
N ASN A 43 -20.41 -6.21 -0.58
CA ASN A 43 -20.42 -6.14 -2.04
C ASN A 43 -21.36 -5.02 -2.51
N ALA A 44 -21.24 -3.82 -1.95
CA ALA A 44 -21.73 -2.63 -2.62
C ALA A 44 -20.65 -2.23 -3.63
N LYS A 45 -20.57 -2.97 -4.74
CA LYS A 45 -19.85 -2.48 -5.92
C LYS A 45 -20.58 -1.18 -6.32
N PRO A 46 -19.95 0.00 -6.22
CA PRO A 46 -20.58 1.19 -6.77
C PRO A 46 -20.69 0.94 -8.27
N GLN A 47 -21.88 1.03 -8.83
CA GLN A 47 -22.07 1.00 -10.28
C GLN A 47 -21.41 2.25 -10.86
N ILE A 48 -20.12 2.15 -11.14
CA ILE A 48 -19.34 3.20 -11.78
C ILE A 48 -19.56 3.02 -13.27
N SER A 49 -20.07 4.06 -13.90
CA SER A 49 -20.34 4.15 -15.32
C SER A 49 -19.15 3.64 -16.17
N PRO A 50 -19.40 2.91 -17.26
CA PRO A 50 -18.36 2.31 -18.11
C PRO A 50 -17.43 3.32 -18.82
N LEU A 51 -17.66 4.63 -18.66
CA LEU A 51 -16.88 5.71 -19.28
C LEU A 51 -15.79 6.32 -18.37
N LEU A 52 -15.76 6.02 -17.07
CA LEU A 52 -14.77 6.60 -16.15
C LEU A 52 -13.59 5.66 -15.95
N TYR A 53 -12.48 5.95 -16.64
CA TYR A 53 -11.19 5.27 -16.41
C TYR A 53 -10.81 5.36 -14.92
N LYS A 54 -10.74 4.21 -14.25
CA LYS A 54 -10.39 4.11 -12.84
C LYS A 54 -8.95 3.58 -12.71
N PRO A 55 -7.95 4.43 -12.43
CA PRO A 55 -6.58 3.97 -12.32
C PRO A 55 -6.41 3.03 -11.12
N SER A 56 -5.77 1.89 -11.37
CA SER A 56 -5.35 0.92 -10.36
C SER A 56 -4.36 1.54 -9.38
N LYS A 57 -4.26 0.98 -8.16
CA LYS A 57 -3.29 1.43 -7.15
C LYS A 57 -1.86 1.44 -7.70
N PHE A 58 -1.51 0.42 -8.48
CA PHE A 58 -0.20 0.33 -9.14
C PHE A 58 0.01 1.45 -10.18
N GLN A 59 -1.03 1.79 -10.95
CA GLN A 59 -0.96 2.88 -11.92
C GLN A 59 -0.78 4.24 -11.22
N LYS A 60 -1.46 4.45 -10.08
CA LYS A 60 -1.27 5.66 -9.25
C LYS A 60 0.15 5.77 -8.69
N ILE A 61 0.70 4.68 -8.16
CA ILE A 61 2.07 4.66 -7.63
C ILE A 61 3.10 4.94 -8.74
N ASN A 62 2.91 4.33 -9.92
CA ASN A 62 3.82 4.54 -11.03
C ASN A 62 3.75 5.99 -11.55
N ALA A 63 2.54 6.55 -11.68
CA ALA A 63 2.36 7.95 -12.05
C ALA A 63 3.02 8.91 -11.04
N PHE A 64 2.83 8.66 -9.74
CA PHE A 64 3.48 9.43 -8.68
C PHE A 64 5.01 9.39 -8.81
N ARG A 65 5.58 8.20 -9.02
CA ARG A 65 7.04 8.03 -9.18
C ARG A 65 7.57 8.83 -10.37
N ILE A 66 6.88 8.78 -11.50
CA ILE A 66 7.29 9.50 -12.72
C ILE A 66 7.27 11.01 -12.48
N LEU A 67 6.20 11.55 -11.90
CA LEU A 67 6.08 12.97 -11.59
C LEU A 67 7.15 13.43 -10.59
N PHE A 68 7.36 12.67 -9.51
CA PHE A 68 8.37 12.97 -8.50
C PHE A 68 9.77 13.09 -9.09
N TRP A 69 10.17 12.15 -9.94
CA TRP A 69 11.48 12.20 -10.60
C TRP A 69 11.59 13.37 -11.58
N ASP A 70 10.50 13.77 -12.22
CA ASP A 70 10.49 14.92 -13.13
C ASP A 70 10.63 16.24 -12.39
N GLU A 71 9.91 16.41 -11.26
CA GLU A 71 10.04 17.57 -10.38
C GLU A 71 11.44 17.66 -9.79
N LEU A 72 11.98 16.55 -9.26
CA LEU A 72 13.33 16.50 -8.70
C LEU A 72 14.38 16.90 -9.75
N LYS A 73 14.30 16.35 -10.97
CA LYS A 73 15.17 16.76 -12.08
C LYS A 73 15.03 18.25 -12.39
N GLY A 74 13.81 18.77 -12.39
CA GLY A 74 13.53 20.19 -12.57
C GLY A 74 14.16 21.07 -11.48
N THR A 75 14.11 20.65 -10.22
CA THR A 75 14.75 21.39 -9.11
C THR A 75 16.28 21.39 -9.19
N LEU A 76 16.85 20.35 -9.77
CA LEU A 76 18.29 20.20 -9.99
C LEU A 76 18.78 20.81 -11.32
N GLY A 77 17.91 21.50 -12.06
CA GLY A 77 18.26 22.16 -13.33
C GLY A 77 18.35 21.23 -14.54
N PHE A 78 17.97 19.95 -14.41
CA PHE A 78 17.93 19.01 -15.52
C PHE A 78 16.64 19.15 -16.35
N LYS A 79 16.73 18.83 -17.64
CA LYS A 79 15.59 18.92 -18.57
C LYS A 79 14.46 17.97 -18.15
N ARG A 80 13.29 18.55 -17.85
CA ARG A 80 12.05 17.80 -17.60
C ARG A 80 11.67 16.93 -18.81
N THR A 81 11.36 15.67 -18.55
CA THR A 81 11.04 14.66 -19.58
C THR A 81 9.55 14.36 -19.63
N ALA A 82 8.74 14.82 -18.66
CA ALA A 82 7.30 14.55 -18.57
C ALA A 82 6.50 14.88 -19.84
N ASN A 83 6.89 15.91 -20.61
CA ASN A 83 6.23 16.28 -21.88
C ASN A 83 6.20 15.15 -22.94
N LYS A 84 7.02 14.11 -22.81
CA LYS A 84 6.97 12.93 -23.71
C LYS A 84 5.85 11.95 -23.37
N PHE A 85 5.35 11.95 -22.13
CA PHE A 85 4.37 10.97 -21.65
C PHE A 85 2.91 11.46 -21.74
N PHE A 86 2.70 12.76 -21.95
CA PHE A 86 1.39 13.40 -22.10
C PHE A 86 1.16 13.97 -23.50
N LYS A 87 1.87 13.43 -24.50
CA LYS A 87 1.64 13.78 -25.90
C LYS A 87 0.50 12.91 -26.42
N ASP A 88 -0.63 13.54 -26.71
CA ASP A 88 -1.76 12.94 -27.45
C ASP A 88 -1.33 12.51 -28.87
#